data_AF-A0A5B9PSC4-F1
#
_entry.id   AF-A0A5B9PSC4-F1
#
_cell.length_a   1.000
_cell.length_b   1.000
_cell.length_c   1.000
_cell.angle_alpha   90.00
_cell.angle_beta   90.00
_cell.angle_gamma   90.00
#
_symmetry.space_group_name_H-M   'P 1'
#
loop_
_entity.id
_entity.type
_entity.pdbx_description
1 polymer ?
#
loop_
_entity_poly.entity_id
_entity_poly.type
_entity_poly.pdbx_seq_one_letter_code
_entity_poly.pdbx_strand_id
1 'polypeptide(L)'
;MANPYQSPTMTTQHARTAPSWYVLFYQLYGPAWWIGTGLIAGSWFNIASPTVGWIGFGLACAASLGAYVLPSLAGVKPEDFVVLDSRMLNSKGEAYSDALERFSNGATLMYDGVAFGFRPDNEIACGVVAQSSDINETEAREIADHAETVFDTLTASSPEFASAVAGQTFRISIKSGMDANATELFRVVDRSIESRS
;
A
#
# COMPACT_ATOMS: atom_id res chain seq x y z
N MET A 1 6.33 -8.61 -31.73
CA MET A 1 6.65 -7.75 -30.58
C MET A 1 6.31 -8.55 -29.33
N ALA A 2 7.26 -8.73 -28.41
CA ALA A 2 6.99 -9.37 -27.13
C ALA A 2 6.11 -8.43 -26.28
N ASN A 3 5.10 -8.98 -25.60
CA ASN A 3 4.20 -8.19 -24.77
C ASN A 3 4.98 -7.74 -23.51
N PRO A 4 5.17 -6.43 -23.27
CA PRO A 4 5.90 -5.92 -22.10
C PRO A 4 5.18 -6.23 -20.78
N TYR A 5 3.90 -6.60 -20.84
CA TYR A 5 3.10 -7.04 -19.69
C TYR A 5 3.16 -8.55 -19.46
N GLN A 6 3.92 -9.30 -20.26
CA GLN A 6 3.98 -10.75 -20.11
C GLN A 6 4.90 -11.11 -18.95
N SER A 7 4.32 -11.66 -17.88
CA SER A 7 5.05 -12.11 -16.69
C SER A 7 6.23 -13.03 -17.07
N PRO A 8 7.47 -12.75 -16.61
CA PRO A 8 8.60 -13.63 -16.87
C PRO A 8 8.40 -14.98 -16.16
N THR A 9 8.79 -16.07 -16.81
CA THR A 9 8.73 -17.42 -16.26
C THR A 9 9.48 -17.45 -14.91
N MET A 10 8.75 -17.75 -13.84
CA MET A 10 9.18 -17.71 -12.43
C MET A 10 10.67 -18.03 -12.24
N THR A 11 11.46 -16.98 -11.98
CA THR A 11 12.76 -17.14 -11.33
C THR A 11 12.54 -16.92 -9.85
N THR A 12 12.79 -17.98 -9.06
CA THR A 12 12.66 -18.02 -7.61
C THR A 12 13.67 -17.06 -6.96
N GLN A 13 13.29 -15.79 -6.83
CA GLN A 13 13.97 -14.83 -5.99
C GLN A 13 13.17 -14.70 -4.69
N HIS A 14 13.83 -14.94 -3.55
CA HIS A 14 13.19 -15.01 -2.23
C HIS A 14 12.42 -13.71 -1.90
N ALA A 15 11.10 -13.73 -2.09
CA ALA A 15 10.19 -12.69 -1.66
C ALA A 15 10.29 -12.54 -0.13
N ARG A 16 10.57 -11.33 0.36
CA ARG A 16 10.40 -11.00 1.78
C ARG A 16 8.91 -10.98 2.09
N THR A 17 8.39 -12.13 2.50
CA THR A 17 7.07 -12.27 3.10
C THR A 17 7.06 -11.50 4.43
N ALA A 18 6.06 -10.63 4.62
CA ALA A 18 5.86 -9.99 5.91
C ALA A 18 5.70 -11.10 6.98
N PRO A 19 6.37 -10.98 8.14
CA PRO A 19 6.32 -12.03 9.15
C PRO A 19 4.87 -12.33 9.58
N SER A 20 4.53 -13.60 9.78
CA SER A 20 3.17 -14.02 10.17
C SER A 20 2.67 -13.34 11.46
N TRP A 21 3.58 -13.01 12.39
CA TRP A 21 3.26 -12.27 13.61
C TRP A 21 2.81 -10.82 13.35
N TYR A 22 3.31 -10.19 12.28
CA TYR A 22 2.96 -8.83 11.89
C TYR A 22 1.52 -8.76 11.38
N VAL A 23 1.13 -9.73 10.56
CA VAL A 23 -0.24 -9.87 10.06
C VAL A 23 -1.21 -10.12 11.21
N LEU A 24 -0.87 -11.01 12.14
CA LEU A 24 -1.68 -11.30 13.32
C LEU A 24 -1.85 -10.07 14.23
N PHE A 25 -0.79 -9.27 14.41
CA PHE A 25 -0.85 -8.04 15.20
C PHE A 25 -1.86 -7.05 14.62
N TYR A 26 -1.82 -6.76 13.32
CA TYR A 26 -2.73 -5.80 12.69
C TYR A 26 -4.19 -6.26 12.67
N GLN A 27 -4.44 -7.58 12.61
CA GLN A 27 -5.80 -8.13 12.77
C GLN A 27 -6.36 -7.90 14.18
N LEU A 28 -5.51 -7.98 15.20
CA LEU A 28 -5.93 -7.88 16.61
C LEU A 28 -5.83 -6.47 17.18
N TYR A 29 -5.05 -5.58 16.55
CA TYR A 29 -4.80 -4.21 16.99
C TYR A 29 -6.08 -3.40 17.17
N GLY A 30 -6.94 -3.35 16.16
CA GLY A 30 -8.19 -2.58 16.19
C GLY A 30 -9.13 -3.04 17.31
N PRO A 31 -9.46 -4.35 17.37
CA PRO A 31 -10.25 -4.91 18.47
C PRO A 31 -9.65 -4.65 19.85
N ALA A 32 -8.34 -4.84 20.01
CA ALA A 32 -7.63 -4.60 21.26
C ALA A 32 -7.74 -3.14 21.70
N TRP A 33 -7.56 -2.19 20.78
CA TRP A 33 -7.68 -0.77 21.07
C TRP A 33 -9.10 -0.37 21.50
N TRP A 34 -10.13 -0.89 20.82
CA TRP A 34 -11.53 -0.64 21.18
C TRP A 34 -11.91 -1.24 22.54
N ILE A 35 -11.50 -2.48 22.81
CA ILE A 35 -11.71 -3.12 24.11
C ILE A 35 -11.00 -2.30 25.21
N GLY A 36 -9.74 -1.92 24.99
CA GLY A 36 -8.98 -1.14 25.94
C GLY A 36 -9.65 0.19 26.27
N THR A 37 -10.08 0.94 25.24
CA THR A 37 -10.77 2.22 25.40
C THR A 37 -12.13 2.07 26.09
N GLY A 38 -12.88 1.01 25.77
CA GLY A 38 -14.15 0.71 26.42
C GLY A 38 -14.00 0.40 27.91
N LEU A 39 -12.94 -0.31 28.31
CA LEU A 39 -12.65 -0.60 29.72
C LEU A 39 -12.26 0.67 30.49
N ILE A 40 -11.50 1.59 29.87
CA ILE A 40 -11.17 2.89 30.47
C ILE A 40 -12.46 3.69 30.70
N ALA A 41 -13.28 3.86 29.65
CA ALA A 41 -14.53 4.59 29.76
C ALA A 41 -15.47 3.97 30.81
N GLY A 42 -15.62 2.64 30.80
CA GLY A 42 -16.42 1.92 31.79
C GLY A 42 -15.94 2.14 33.22
N SER A 43 -14.63 2.30 33.44
CA SER A 43 -14.09 2.63 34.75
C SER A 43 -14.43 4.05 35.22
N TRP A 44 -14.49 5.03 34.30
CA TRP A 44 -14.86 6.40 34.62
C TRP A 44 -16.34 6.55 34.99
N PHE A 45 -17.21 5.70 34.43
CA PHE A 45 -18.63 5.66 34.76
C PHE A 45 -18.96 4.73 35.95
N ASN A 46 -17.96 4.23 36.68
CA ASN A 46 -18.12 3.24 37.77
C ASN A 46 -18.84 1.94 37.35
N ILE A 47 -18.87 1.62 36.05
CA ILE A 47 -19.42 0.36 35.53
C ILE A 47 -18.41 -0.77 35.75
N ALA A 48 -17.12 -0.46 35.73
CA ALA A 48 -16.02 -1.37 36.02
C ALA A 48 -15.09 -0.79 37.10
N SER A 49 -14.31 -1.65 37.75
CA SER A 49 -13.38 -1.21 38.79
C SER A 49 -12.22 -0.39 38.21
N PRO A 50 -11.57 0.48 39.00
CA PRO A 50 -10.39 1.22 38.57
C PRO A 50 -9.26 0.32 38.04
N THR A 51 -9.10 -0.88 38.60
CA THR A 51 -8.13 -1.88 38.13
C THR A 51 -8.42 -2.34 36.70
N VAL A 52 -9.70 -2.50 36.34
CA VAL A 52 -10.12 -2.86 34.98
C VAL A 52 -9.85 -1.70 34.00
N GLY A 53 -10.01 -0.45 34.47
CA GLY A 53 -9.62 0.74 33.70
C GLY A 53 -8.13 0.78 33.36
N TRP A 54 -7.26 0.43 34.32
CA TRP A 54 -5.81 0.33 34.10
C TRP A 54 -5.41 -0.80 33.15
N ILE A 55 -6.12 -1.94 33.19
CA ILE A 55 -5.95 -3.01 32.19
C ILE A 55 -6.31 -2.48 30.80
N GLY A 56 -7.42 -1.74 30.69
CA GLY A 56 -7.83 -1.09 29.45
C GLY A 56 -6.80 -0.10 28.91
N PHE A 57 -6.24 0.72 29.79
CA PHE A 57 -5.15 1.65 29.47
C PHE A 57 -3.91 0.93 28.94
N GLY A 58 -3.48 -0.14 29.61
CA GLY A 58 -2.34 -0.95 29.16
C GLY A 58 -2.57 -1.57 27.78
N LEU A 59 -3.79 -2.05 27.52
CA LEU A 59 -4.16 -2.67 26.24
C LEU A 59 -4.20 -1.64 25.10
N ALA A 60 -4.80 -0.47 25.33
CA ALA A 60 -4.84 0.62 24.37
C ALA A 60 -3.44 1.20 24.09
N CYS A 61 -2.62 1.41 25.13
CA CYS A 61 -1.24 1.87 24.97
C CYS A 61 -0.37 0.87 24.22
N ALA A 62 -0.47 -0.43 24.54
CA ALA A 62 0.29 -1.47 23.84
C ALA A 62 -0.11 -1.57 22.37
N ALA A 63 -1.40 -1.44 22.05
CA ALA A 63 -1.89 -1.39 20.67
C ALA A 63 -1.31 -0.16 19.94
N SER A 64 -1.40 1.03 20.53
CA SER A 64 -0.91 2.27 19.91
C SER A 64 0.61 2.33 19.75
N LEU A 65 1.36 1.93 20.78
CA LEU A 65 2.83 1.83 20.70
C LEU A 65 3.26 0.73 19.74
N GLY A 66 2.54 -0.39 19.74
CA GLY A 66 2.78 -1.49 18.82
C GLY A 66 2.61 -1.06 17.36
N ALA A 67 1.57 -0.29 17.04
CA ALA A 67 1.35 0.25 15.70
C ALA A 67 2.48 1.18 15.23
N TYR A 68 3.19 1.84 16.15
CA TYR A 68 4.30 2.72 15.82
C TYR A 68 5.65 1.97 15.67
N VAL A 69 5.89 0.97 16.51
CA VAL A 69 7.21 0.30 16.61
C VAL A 69 7.26 -1.01 15.81
N LEU A 70 6.20 -1.81 15.79
CA LEU A 70 6.20 -3.12 15.11
C LEU A 70 6.46 -3.06 13.60
N PRO A 71 5.99 -2.05 12.83
CA PRO A 71 6.32 -1.95 11.41
C PRO A 71 7.83 -1.95 11.18
N SER A 72 8.56 -1.09 11.91
CA SER A 72 10.03 -0.99 11.79
C SER A 72 10.74 -2.32 12.11
N LEU A 73 10.23 -3.10 13.07
CA LEU A 73 10.79 -4.39 13.48
C LEU A 73 10.43 -5.53 12.52
N ALA A 74 9.29 -5.42 11.83
CA ALA A 74 8.86 -6.34 10.78
C ALA A 74 9.57 -6.09 9.44
N GLY A 75 10.43 -5.06 9.37
CA GLY A 75 11.01 -4.59 8.11
C GLY A 75 9.99 -3.87 7.22
N VAL A 76 8.79 -3.57 7.75
CA VAL A 76 7.74 -2.78 7.09
C VAL A 76 7.94 -1.33 7.53
N LYS A 77 8.70 -0.54 6.76
CA LYS A 77 8.73 0.90 7.03
C LYS A 77 7.29 1.44 6.92
N PRO A 78 6.81 2.27 7.86
CA PRO A 78 5.53 2.96 7.69
C PRO A 78 5.57 3.60 6.31
N GLU A 79 4.55 3.32 5.50
CA GLU A 79 4.50 3.59 4.06
C GLU A 79 5.16 4.94 3.76
N ASP A 80 6.41 4.87 3.31
CA ASP A 80 7.18 6.05 3.03
C ASP A 80 6.65 6.50 1.67
N PHE A 81 5.63 7.36 1.69
CA PHE A 81 5.05 7.89 0.46
C PHE A 81 5.95 8.99 -0.06
N VAL A 82 6.39 8.84 -1.31
CA VAL A 82 7.10 9.88 -2.04
C VAL A 82 6.21 10.34 -3.18
N VAL A 83 5.93 11.64 -3.22
CA VAL A 83 5.09 12.24 -4.26
C VAL A 83 6.01 12.85 -5.31
N LEU A 84 5.84 12.42 -6.55
CA LEU A 84 6.51 12.99 -7.70
C LEU A 84 5.49 13.85 -8.45
N ASP A 85 5.85 15.08 -8.78
CA ASP A 85 5.06 15.94 -9.65
C ASP A 85 5.72 16.08 -11.03
N SER A 86 4.96 16.58 -12.02
CA SER A 86 5.49 16.74 -13.38
C SER A 86 6.62 17.76 -13.47
N ARG A 87 6.73 18.72 -12.54
CA ARG A 87 7.84 19.69 -12.50
C ARG A 87 9.13 19.02 -12.04
N MET A 88 9.06 18.12 -11.06
CA MET A 88 10.17 17.31 -10.57
C MET A 88 10.64 16.35 -11.66
N LEU A 89 9.71 15.65 -12.34
CA LEU A 89 10.02 14.76 -13.46
C LEU A 89 10.75 15.49 -14.60
N ASN A 90 10.33 16.72 -14.91
CA ASN A 90 10.92 17.52 -15.98
C ASN A 90 12.25 18.18 -15.58
N SER A 91 12.36 18.68 -14.35
CA SER A 91 13.57 19.38 -13.89
C SER A 91 14.71 18.45 -13.52
N LYS A 92 14.42 17.19 -13.18
CA LYS A 92 15.39 16.16 -12.75
C LYS A 92 16.36 16.67 -11.68
N GLY A 93 15.87 17.51 -10.77
CA GLY A 93 16.63 18.07 -9.67
C GLY A 93 16.80 17.12 -8.48
N GLU A 94 17.38 17.62 -7.39
CA GLU A 94 17.67 16.84 -6.18
C GLU A 94 16.44 16.13 -5.59
N ALA A 95 15.29 16.81 -5.57
CA ALA A 95 14.02 16.22 -5.08
C ALA A 95 13.53 15.04 -5.94
N TYR A 96 13.81 15.04 -7.24
CA TYR A 96 13.50 13.92 -8.13
C TYR A 96 14.40 12.72 -7.82
N SER A 97 15.70 12.96 -7.64
CA SER A 97 16.67 11.91 -7.30
C SER A 97 16.36 11.28 -5.94
N ASP A 98 16.08 12.09 -4.91
CA ASP A 98 15.71 11.58 -3.58
C ASP A 98 14.42 10.75 -3.62
N ALA A 99 13.40 11.20 -4.35
CA ALA A 99 12.14 10.47 -4.48
C ALA A 99 12.34 9.10 -5.15
N LEU A 100 13.15 9.02 -6.21
CA LEU A 100 13.40 7.75 -6.91
C LEU A 100 14.35 6.84 -6.16
N GLU A 101 15.34 7.38 -5.45
CA GLU A 101 16.18 6.60 -4.55
C GLU A 101 15.32 5.97 -3.45
N ARG A 102 14.43 6.74 -2.82
CA ARG A 102 13.51 6.21 -1.80
C ARG A 102 12.56 5.17 -2.39
N PHE A 103 11.99 5.42 -3.57
CA PHE A 103 11.18 4.43 -4.28
C PHE A 103 11.96 3.13 -4.49
N SER A 104 13.18 3.19 -5.03
CA SER A 104 14.02 2.01 -5.24
C SER A 104 14.35 1.24 -3.95
N ASN A 105 14.31 1.92 -2.81
CA ASN A 105 14.50 1.36 -1.47
C ASN A 105 13.20 0.81 -0.83
N GLY A 106 12.09 0.75 -1.58
CA GLY A 106 10.82 0.16 -1.16
C GLY A 106 9.74 1.16 -0.73
N ALA A 107 9.94 2.45 -0.94
CA ALA A 107 8.91 3.47 -0.72
C ALA A 107 7.78 3.35 -1.77
N THR A 108 6.60 3.89 -1.46
CA THR A 108 5.49 3.99 -2.42
C THR A 108 5.61 5.32 -3.17
N LEU A 109 5.74 5.27 -4.50
CA LEU A 109 5.80 6.45 -5.36
C LEU A 109 4.40 6.84 -5.83
N MET A 110 3.97 8.06 -5.57
CA MET A 110 2.73 8.60 -6.11
C MET A 110 3.00 9.61 -7.22
N TYR A 111 2.39 9.42 -8.39
CA TYR A 111 2.44 10.36 -9.50
C TYR A 111 1.08 10.40 -10.18
N ASP A 112 0.55 11.60 -10.39
CA ASP A 112 -0.73 11.85 -11.09
C ASP A 112 -1.92 11.02 -10.57
N GLY A 113 -2.03 10.92 -9.24
CA GLY A 113 -3.10 10.18 -8.57
C GLY A 113 -2.92 8.65 -8.56
N VAL A 114 -1.80 8.15 -9.09
CA VAL A 114 -1.48 6.72 -9.15
C VAL A 114 -0.34 6.41 -8.19
N ALA A 115 -0.52 5.41 -7.34
CA ALA A 115 0.48 4.98 -6.37
C ALA A 115 1.15 3.67 -6.81
N PHE A 116 2.46 3.67 -6.97
CA PHE A 116 3.29 2.52 -7.32
C PHE A 116 4.05 2.04 -6.09
N GLY A 117 3.94 0.75 -5.78
CA GLY A 117 4.69 0.15 -4.69
C GLY A 117 5.10 -1.29 -5.02
N PHE A 118 6.25 -1.69 -4.51
CA PHE A 118 6.72 -3.07 -4.61
C PHE A 118 5.87 -3.98 -3.72
N ARG A 119 5.47 -5.13 -4.27
CA ARG A 119 4.78 -6.19 -3.52
C ARG A 119 5.68 -7.41 -3.36
N PRO A 120 5.37 -8.26 -2.37
CA PRO A 120 5.89 -9.63 -2.38
C PRO A 120 5.58 -10.27 -3.75
N ASP A 121 6.49 -11.13 -4.23
CA ASP A 121 6.36 -11.89 -5.50
C ASP A 121 6.80 -11.17 -6.80
N ASN A 122 7.70 -10.19 -6.70
CA ASN A 122 8.28 -9.47 -7.87
C ASN A 122 7.21 -8.75 -8.70
N GLU A 123 6.19 -8.26 -8.00
CA GLU A 123 5.11 -7.46 -8.55
C GLU A 123 5.31 -5.97 -8.21
N ILE A 124 4.97 -5.12 -9.17
CA ILE A 124 4.70 -3.71 -8.92
C ILE A 124 3.20 -3.54 -8.90
N ALA A 125 2.68 -3.25 -7.69
CA ALA A 125 1.29 -2.89 -7.54
C ALA A 125 1.12 -1.39 -7.78
N CYS A 126 0.25 -1.10 -8.73
CA CYS A 126 -0.34 0.19 -8.97
C CYS A 126 -1.67 0.26 -8.20
N GLY A 127 -1.72 1.04 -7.13
CA GLY A 127 -2.95 1.36 -6.42
C GLY A 127 -3.61 2.60 -7.01
N VAL A 128 -4.87 2.47 -7.43
CA VAL A 128 -5.72 3.62 -7.78
C VAL A 128 -6.97 3.58 -6.92
N VAL A 129 -7.39 4.74 -6.41
CA VAL A 129 -8.57 4.87 -5.58
C VAL A 129 -9.73 5.27 -6.47
N ALA A 130 -10.78 4.46 -6.48
CA ALA A 130 -12.01 4.79 -7.17
C ALA A 130 -12.74 5.94 -6.46
N GLN A 131 -13.41 6.80 -7.21
CA GLN A 131 -14.22 7.89 -6.63
C GLN A 131 -15.47 7.39 -5.91
N SER A 132 -15.90 6.16 -6.21
CA SER A 132 -17.04 5.46 -5.64
C SER A 132 -16.68 4.00 -5.36
N SER A 133 -17.34 3.39 -4.37
CA SER A 133 -17.23 1.95 -4.13
C SER A 133 -18.05 1.11 -5.12
N ASP A 134 -18.95 1.74 -5.88
CA ASP A 134 -19.82 1.11 -6.86
C ASP A 134 -19.44 1.62 -8.25
N ILE A 135 -18.38 1.03 -8.81
CA ILE A 135 -17.90 1.30 -10.18
C ILE A 135 -18.16 0.08 -11.06
N ASN A 136 -18.48 0.33 -12.33
CA ASN A 136 -18.66 -0.75 -13.30
C ASN A 136 -17.34 -1.13 -13.99
N GLU A 137 -17.35 -2.21 -14.78
CA GLU A 137 -16.16 -2.72 -15.47
C GLU A 137 -15.61 -1.71 -16.50
N THR A 138 -16.46 -0.87 -17.11
CA THR A 138 -16.04 0.18 -18.05
C THR A 138 -15.24 1.26 -17.33
N GLU A 139 -15.75 1.77 -16.21
CA GLU A 139 -15.05 2.74 -15.36
C GLU A 139 -13.74 2.15 -14.81
N ALA A 140 -13.76 0.88 -14.41
CA ALA A 140 -12.57 0.18 -13.96
C ALA A 140 -11.51 0.05 -15.08
N ARG A 141 -11.93 -0.15 -16.34
CA ARG A 141 -11.03 -0.10 -17.50
C ARG A 141 -10.46 1.29 -17.74
N GLU A 142 -11.27 2.35 -17.67
CA GLU A 142 -10.78 3.72 -17.82
C GLU A 142 -9.73 4.08 -16.77
N ILE A 143 -9.95 3.66 -15.52
CA ILE A 143 -8.98 3.81 -14.43
C ILE A 143 -7.69 3.02 -14.72
N ALA A 144 -7.82 1.80 -15.23
CA ALA A 144 -6.68 0.97 -15.59
C ALA A 144 -5.88 1.57 -16.76
N ASP A 145 -6.55 2.07 -17.79
CA ASP A 145 -5.93 2.73 -18.95
C ASP A 145 -5.16 4.00 -18.53
N HIS A 146 -5.71 4.78 -17.58
CA HIS A 146 -5.00 5.91 -16.98
C HIS A 146 -3.74 5.46 -16.25
N ALA A 147 -3.84 4.42 -15.42
CA ALA A 147 -2.70 3.85 -14.70
C ALA A 147 -1.61 3.30 -15.63
N GLU A 148 -1.98 2.61 -16.71
CA GLU A 148 -1.05 2.16 -17.75
C GLU A 148 -0.35 3.36 -18.42
N THR A 149 -1.11 4.40 -18.78
CA THR A 149 -0.56 5.63 -19.40
C THR A 149 0.45 6.32 -18.47
N VAL A 150 0.15 6.39 -17.17
CA VAL A 150 1.07 6.95 -16.18
C VAL A 150 2.33 6.11 -16.05
N PHE A 151 2.19 4.78 -15.97
CA PHE A 151 3.33 3.86 -15.90
C PHE A 151 4.25 4.00 -17.13
N ASP A 152 3.67 4.06 -18.33
CA ASP A 152 4.39 4.25 -19.58
C ASP A 152 5.10 5.62 -19.61
N THR A 153 4.44 6.67 -19.13
CA THR A 153 5.01 8.02 -19.03
C THR A 153 6.23 8.05 -18.12
N LEU A 154 6.13 7.45 -16.93
CA LEU A 154 7.23 7.36 -15.98
C LEU A 154 8.38 6.53 -16.54
N THR A 155 8.09 5.38 -17.14
CA THR A 155 9.09 4.50 -17.76
C THR A 155 9.83 5.20 -18.90
N ALA A 156 9.14 6.01 -19.71
CA ALA A 156 9.75 6.76 -20.80
C ALA A 156 10.57 7.97 -20.31
N SER A 157 10.12 8.63 -19.25
CA SER A 157 10.69 9.91 -18.79
C SER A 157 11.79 9.75 -17.73
N SER A 158 11.77 8.64 -16.99
CA SER A 158 12.65 8.33 -15.86
C SER A 158 13.37 6.99 -16.07
N PRO A 159 14.65 7.01 -16.48
CA PRO A 159 15.47 5.80 -16.57
C PRO A 159 15.61 5.07 -15.22
N GLU A 160 15.63 5.80 -14.11
CA GLU A 160 15.76 5.22 -12.77
C GLU A 160 14.48 4.48 -12.36
N PHE A 161 13.30 5.05 -12.65
CA PHE A 161 12.03 4.33 -12.51
C PHE A 161 12.01 3.09 -13.41
N ALA A 162 12.31 3.25 -14.70
CA ALA A 162 12.36 2.13 -15.65
C ALA A 162 13.28 1.00 -15.19
N SER A 163 14.45 1.33 -14.63
CA SER A 163 15.39 0.35 -14.08
C SER A 163 14.87 -0.31 -12.81
N ALA A 164 14.16 0.41 -11.94
CA ALA A 164 13.60 -0.13 -10.70
C ALA A 164 12.45 -1.12 -10.98
N VAL A 165 11.70 -0.89 -12.06
CA VAL A 165 10.53 -1.69 -12.43
C VAL A 165 10.83 -2.80 -13.44
N ALA A 166 12.04 -2.82 -14.00
CA ALA A 166 12.45 -3.78 -15.02
C ALA A 166 12.33 -5.24 -14.53
N GLY A 167 11.63 -6.07 -15.31
CA GLY A 167 11.48 -7.50 -15.02
C GLY A 167 10.46 -7.82 -13.93
N GLN A 168 9.70 -6.83 -13.44
CA GLN A 168 8.61 -7.04 -12.50
C GLN A 168 7.27 -7.19 -13.23
N THR A 169 6.34 -7.91 -12.63
CA THR A 169 4.97 -8.01 -13.14
C THR A 169 4.19 -6.76 -12.74
N PHE A 170 3.63 -6.05 -13.71
CA PHE A 170 2.80 -4.88 -13.45
C PHE A 170 1.36 -5.31 -13.14
N ARG A 171 0.85 -4.88 -11.99
CA ARG A 171 -0.51 -5.19 -11.54
C ARG A 171 -1.21 -3.93 -11.08
N ILE A 172 -2.45 -3.75 -11.51
CA ILE A 172 -3.30 -2.63 -11.09
C ILE A 172 -4.34 -3.16 -10.09
N SER A 173 -4.44 -2.48 -8.96
CA SER A 173 -5.42 -2.72 -7.89
C SER A 173 -6.27 -1.46 -7.73
N ILE A 174 -7.54 -1.55 -8.13
CA ILE A 174 -8.51 -0.47 -7.97
C ILE A 174 -9.21 -0.67 -6.64
N LYS A 175 -9.13 0.32 -5.74
CA LYS A 175 -9.62 0.23 -4.36
C LYS A 175 -10.77 1.17 -4.09
N SER A 176 -11.63 0.81 -3.15
CA SER A 176 -12.73 1.64 -2.65
C SER A 176 -12.30 2.84 -1.79
N GLY A 177 -11.04 2.88 -1.35
CA GLY A 177 -10.50 3.94 -0.51
C GLY A 177 -9.00 3.81 -0.26
N MET A 178 -8.44 4.71 0.55
CA MET A 178 -7.05 4.67 1.03
C MET A 178 -6.91 4.16 2.48
N ASP A 179 -8.02 3.91 3.17
CA ASP A 179 -7.98 3.45 4.55
C ASP A 179 -7.66 1.95 4.68
N ALA A 180 -7.41 1.50 5.91
CA ALA A 180 -7.10 0.11 6.20
C ALA A 180 -8.26 -0.86 5.92
N ASN A 181 -9.48 -0.35 5.75
CA ASN A 181 -10.68 -1.12 5.44
C ASN A 181 -11.00 -1.13 3.93
N ALA A 182 -10.19 -0.43 3.12
CA ALA A 182 -10.37 -0.34 1.68
C ALA A 182 -10.25 -1.73 1.04
N THR A 183 -11.30 -2.11 0.33
CA THR A 183 -11.38 -3.35 -0.43
C THR A 183 -10.86 -3.12 -1.85
N GLU A 184 -10.18 -4.14 -2.40
CA GLU A 184 -9.89 -4.20 -3.83
C GLU A 184 -11.21 -4.49 -4.55
N LEU A 185 -11.66 -3.56 -5.41
CA LEU A 185 -12.88 -3.69 -6.21
C LEU A 185 -12.61 -4.45 -7.50
N PHE A 186 -11.53 -4.05 -8.19
CA PHE A 186 -11.08 -4.65 -9.43
C PHE A 186 -9.57 -4.84 -9.40
N ARG A 187 -9.14 -5.90 -10.07
CA ARG A 187 -7.74 -6.20 -10.31
C ARG A 187 -7.51 -6.31 -11.80
N VAL A 188 -6.44 -5.68 -12.30
CA VAL A 188 -5.98 -5.86 -13.67
C VAL A 188 -4.57 -6.43 -13.66
N VAL A 189 -4.40 -7.57 -14.31
CA VAL A 189 -3.11 -8.23 -14.53
C VAL A 189 -3.10 -8.70 -15.98
N ASP A 190 -2.03 -8.43 -16.72
CA ASP A 190 -1.86 -8.82 -18.11
C ASP A 190 -3.07 -8.43 -19.00
N ARG A 191 -3.66 -7.26 -18.75
CA ARG A 191 -4.88 -6.72 -19.40
C ARG A 191 -6.18 -7.52 -19.18
N SER A 192 -6.14 -8.54 -18.33
CA SER A 192 -7.33 -9.22 -17.84
C SER A 192 -7.88 -8.47 -16.64
N ILE A 193 -9.17 -8.10 -16.68
CA ILE A 193 -9.86 -7.45 -15.57
C ILE A 193 -10.67 -8.47 -14.78
N GLU A 194 -10.44 -8.52 -13.46
CA GLU A 194 -11.12 -9.40 -12.53
C GLU A 194 -11.87 -8.56 -11.48
N SER A 195 -13.17 -8.81 -11.34
CA SER A 195 -13.95 -8.28 -10.21
C SER A 195 -13.57 -9.01 -8.92
N ARG A 196 -13.50 -8.27 -7.81
CA ARG A 196 -13.16 -8.78 -6.47
C ARG A 196 -14.28 -8.60 -5.44
N SER A 197 -15.51 -8.29 -5.90
CA SER A 197 -16.72 -8.13 -5.08
C SER A 197 -17.04 -9.34 -4.21
#